data_AF-A0A521G8X9-F1
#
_entry.id   AF-A0A521G8X9-F1
#
_cell.length_a   1.000
_cell.length_b   1.000
_cell.length_c   1.000
_cell.angle_alpha   90.00
_cell.angle_beta   90.00
_cell.angle_gamma   90.00
#
_symmetry.space_group_name_H-M   'P 1'
#
loop_
_entity.id
_entity.type
_entity.pdbx_description
1 polymer ?
#
loop_
_entity_poly.entity_id
_entity_poly.type
_entity_poly.pdbx_seq_one_letter_code
_entity_poly.pdbx_strand_id
1 'polypeptide(L)'
;MRQVTTLWCVYLFITIQIKTMLSVQYVTDSKGKPLYVQLPIKEFEKLLADAEELADIAAYKKAKKKPGKAISFNEAFAQIDYLMR
;
A
#
# COMPACT_ATOMS: atom_id res chain seq x y z
N MET A 1 34.83 14.47 -30.34
CA MET A 1 34.90 14.17 -28.89
C MET A 1 34.10 15.12 -27.97
N ARG A 2 33.85 16.37 -28.35
CA ARG A 2 33.20 17.38 -27.46
C ARG A 2 31.68 17.23 -27.25
N GLN A 3 30.98 16.54 -28.16
CA GLN A 3 29.52 16.31 -28.10
C GLN A 3 29.13 15.17 -27.14
N VAL A 4 30.00 14.16 -26.97
CA VAL A 4 29.68 12.98 -26.16
C VAL A 4 29.75 13.31 -24.66
N THR A 5 30.69 14.18 -24.27
CA THR A 5 30.85 14.62 -22.88
C THR A 5 29.70 15.53 -22.42
N THR A 6 29.17 16.39 -23.31
CA THR A 6 28.01 17.25 -22.99
C THR A 6 26.72 16.44 -22.85
N LEU A 7 26.47 15.47 -23.74
CA LEU A 7 25.33 14.57 -23.63
C LEU A 7 25.36 13.72 -22.35
N TRP A 8 26.54 13.20 -21.97
CA TRP A 8 26.69 12.43 -20.75
C TRP A 8 26.47 13.27 -19.48
N CYS A 9 26.94 14.52 -19.49
CA CYS A 9 26.76 15.45 -18.37
C CYS A 9 25.29 15.84 -18.18
N VAL A 10 24.56 16.11 -19.28
CA VAL A 10 23.12 16.41 -19.23
C VAL A 10 22.31 15.21 -18.73
N TYR A 11 22.64 13.99 -19.19
CA TYR A 11 21.98 12.77 -18.73
C TYR A 11 22.21 12.52 -17.23
N LEU A 12 23.43 12.73 -16.74
CA LEU A 12 23.75 12.64 -15.31
C LEU A 12 22.97 13.68 -14.48
N PHE A 13 22.85 14.92 -14.98
CA PHE A 13 22.10 15.97 -14.30
C PHE A 13 20.60 15.67 -14.21
N ILE A 14 19.99 15.18 -15.30
CA ILE A 14 18.57 14.82 -15.35
C ILE A 14 18.27 13.63 -14.42
N THR A 15 19.11 12.61 -14.43
CA THR A 15 18.92 11.42 -13.57
C THR A 15 19.09 11.74 -12.09
N ILE A 16 20.02 12.64 -11.72
CA ILE A 16 20.18 13.13 -10.35
C ILE A 16 18.93 13.89 -9.89
N GLN A 17 18.40 14.81 -10.72
CA GLN A 17 17.21 15.60 -10.39
C GLN A 17 15.95 14.73 -10.21
N ILE A 18 15.75 13.72 -11.05
CA ILE A 18 14.62 12.78 -10.93
C ILE A 18 14.73 11.94 -9.64
N LYS A 19 15.94 11.51 -9.27
CA LYS A 19 16.16 10.69 -8.06
C LYS A 19 15.86 11.47 -6.78
N THR A 20 16.14 12.78 -6.74
CA THR A 20 15.79 13.64 -5.60
C THR A 20 14.28 13.88 -5.44
N MET A 21 13.49 13.78 -6.51
CA MET A 21 12.04 14.01 -6.49
C MET A 21 11.21 12.82 -5.98
N LEU A 22 11.81 11.63 -5.80
CA LEU A 22 11.13 10.41 -5.31
C LEU A 22 11.20 10.28 -3.77
N SER A 23 11.52 11.34 -3.05
CA SER A 23 11.64 11.30 -1.59
C SER A 23 10.33 11.69 -0.89
N VAL A 24 10.03 10.99 0.19
CA VAL A 24 8.90 11.30 1.09
C VAL A 24 9.17 12.65 1.76
N GLN A 25 8.23 13.59 1.64
CA GLN A 25 8.35 14.91 2.27
C GLN A 25 7.28 15.08 3.34
N TYR A 26 7.66 15.74 4.44
CA TYR A 26 6.75 16.02 5.55
C TYR A 26 6.46 17.52 5.60
N VAL A 27 5.18 17.87 5.57
CA VAL A 27 4.73 19.24 5.82
C VAL A 27 4.51 19.37 7.32
N THR A 28 5.21 20.30 7.95
CA THR A 28 5.19 20.49 9.41
C THR A 28 4.50 21.80 9.81
N ASP A 29 3.93 21.82 11.01
CA ASP A 29 3.43 23.03 11.67
C ASP A 29 4.59 23.93 12.13
N SER A 30 4.31 25.16 12.58
CA SER A 30 5.30 26.12 13.09
C SER A 30 6.12 25.60 14.29
N LYS A 31 5.65 24.53 14.95
CA LYS A 31 6.33 23.83 16.05
C LYS A 31 7.12 22.59 15.59
N GLY A 32 7.22 22.33 14.29
CA GLY A 32 7.92 21.19 13.71
C GLY A 32 7.14 19.87 13.77
N LYS A 33 5.86 19.87 14.14
CA LYS A 33 5.02 18.67 14.15
C LYS A 33 4.58 18.32 12.72
N PRO A 34 4.81 17.10 12.21
CA PRO A 34 4.34 16.70 10.88
C PRO A 34 2.81 16.67 10.85
N LEU A 35 2.23 17.41 9.91
CA LEU A 35 0.79 17.49 9.65
C LEU A 35 0.40 16.63 8.44
N TYR A 36 1.20 16.72 7.38
CA TYR A 36 0.94 16.01 6.12
C TYR A 36 2.20 15.33 5.62
N VAL A 37 2.01 14.29 4.82
CA VAL A 37 3.09 13.61 4.11
C VAL A 37 2.78 13.66 2.62
N GLN A 38 3.78 14.06 1.84
CA GLN A 38 3.72 14.01 0.39
C GLN A 38 4.45 12.75 -0.08
N LEU A 39 3.75 11.95 -0.88
CA LEU A 39 4.21 10.66 -1.38
C LEU A 39 4.04 10.62 -2.90
N PRO A 40 4.95 9.96 -3.63
CA PRO A 40 4.68 9.55 -5.00
C PRO A 40 3.42 8.67 -5.06
N ILE A 41 2.56 8.89 -6.06
CA ILE A 41 1.27 8.18 -6.16
C ILE A 41 1.41 6.66 -6.13
N LYS A 42 2.45 6.12 -6.78
CA LYS A 42 2.74 4.68 -6.79
C LYS A 42 3.05 4.12 -5.42
N GLU A 43 3.73 4.89 -4.56
CA GLU A 43 4.01 4.46 -3.19
C GLU A 43 2.75 4.49 -2.34
N PHE A 44 1.92 5.53 -2.50
CA PHE A 44 0.64 5.61 -1.82
C PHE A 44 -0.30 4.45 -2.19
N GLU A 45 -0.46 4.14 -3.48
CA GLU A 45 -1.29 3.02 -3.95
C GLU A 45 -0.81 1.69 -3.39
N LYS A 46 0.51 1.49 -3.35
CA LYS A 46 1.09 0.29 -2.74
C LYS A 46 0.77 0.20 -1.24
N LEU A 47 0.99 1.27 -0.49
CA LEU A 47 0.70 1.30 0.95
C LEU A 47 -0.78 1.05 1.23
N LEU A 48 -1.68 1.55 0.38
CA LEU A 48 -3.11 1.32 0.50
C LEU A 48 -3.46 -0.16 0.30
N ALA A 49 -2.93 -0.79 -0.77
CA ALA A 49 -3.14 -2.22 -1.02
C ALA A 49 -2.59 -3.09 0.12
N ASP A 50 -1.38 -2.80 0.60
CA ASP A 50 -0.77 -3.53 1.72
C ASP A 50 -1.63 -3.39 3.01
N ALA A 51 -2.25 -2.21 3.24
CA ALA A 51 -3.11 -1.98 4.39
C ALA A 51 -4.43 -2.76 4.31
N GLU A 52 -5.03 -2.88 3.12
CA GLU A 52 -6.23 -3.68 2.88
C GLU A 52 -5.96 -5.17 3.13
N GLU A 53 -4.85 -5.70 2.62
CA GLU A 53 -4.44 -7.08 2.86
C GLU A 53 -4.24 -7.36 4.37
N LEU A 54 -3.59 -6.44 5.09
CA LEU A 54 -3.41 -6.56 6.54
C LEU A 54 -4.73 -6.51 7.30
N ALA A 55 -5.70 -5.73 6.83
CA ALA A 55 -7.04 -5.67 7.42
C ALA A 55 -7.77 -7.03 7.28
N ASP A 56 -7.68 -7.68 6.11
CA ASP A 56 -8.25 -9.01 5.89
C ASP A 56 -7.60 -10.07 6.78
N ILE A 57 -6.27 -10.04 6.91
CA ILE A 57 -5.54 -10.94 7.83
C ILE A 57 -6.00 -10.70 9.28
N ALA A 58 -6.16 -9.45 9.69
CA ALA A 58 -6.63 -9.12 11.03
C ALA A 58 -8.07 -9.60 11.27
N ALA A 59 -8.95 -9.44 10.28
CA ALA A 59 -10.33 -9.92 10.31
C ALA A 59 -10.39 -11.45 10.43
N TYR A 60 -9.60 -12.17 9.62
CA TYR A 60 -9.48 -13.63 9.68
C TYR A 60 -9.00 -14.10 11.06
N LYS A 61 -7.93 -13.48 11.60
CA LYS A 61 -7.43 -13.78 12.94
C LYS A 61 -8.51 -13.52 14.00
N LYS A 62 -9.24 -12.41 13.91
CA LYS A 62 -10.34 -12.08 14.83
C LYS A 62 -11.46 -13.13 14.77
N ALA A 63 -11.83 -13.60 13.58
CA ALA A 63 -12.82 -14.65 13.39
C ALA A 63 -12.35 -15.99 13.99
N LYS A 64 -11.09 -16.37 13.75
CA LYS A 64 -10.52 -17.63 14.24
C LYS A 64 -10.21 -17.65 15.75
N LYS A 65 -10.15 -16.50 16.42
CA LYS A 65 -10.01 -16.44 17.90
C LYS A 65 -11.21 -17.06 18.61
N LYS A 66 -12.39 -17.09 17.99
CA LYS A 66 -13.56 -17.77 18.55
C LYS A 66 -13.60 -19.20 17.99
N PRO A 67 -13.74 -20.23 18.83
CA PRO A 67 -13.95 -21.59 18.33
C PRO A 67 -15.27 -21.62 17.57
N GLY A 68 -15.20 -21.81 16.25
CA GLY A 68 -16.38 -22.02 15.42
C GLY A 68 -16.92 -23.43 15.61
N LYS A 69 -18.24 -23.61 15.45
CA LYS A 69 -18.83 -24.94 15.34
C LYS A 69 -18.48 -25.50 13.96
N ALA A 70 -17.70 -26.57 13.92
CA ALA A 70 -17.53 -27.33 12.69
C ALA A 70 -18.87 -27.98 12.32
N ILE A 71 -19.32 -27.74 11.10
CA ILE A 71 -20.51 -28.36 10.52
C ILE A 71 -20.08 -29.17 9.29
N SER A 72 -20.84 -30.20 8.96
CA SER A 72 -20.60 -30.99 7.75
C SER A 72 -20.89 -30.16 6.49
N PHE A 73 -20.33 -30.60 5.36
CA PHE A 73 -20.58 -29.96 4.05
C PHE A 73 -22.09 -29.86 3.74
N ASN A 74 -22.84 -30.95 3.95
CA ASN A 74 -24.27 -31.00 3.70
C ASN A 74 -25.04 -29.99 4.55
N GLU A 75 -24.69 -29.84 5.84
CA GLU A 75 -25.31 -28.87 6.74
C GLU A 75 -24.98 -27.42 6.34
N ALA A 76 -23.77 -27.16 5.83
CA ALA A 76 -23.39 -25.83 5.36
C ALA A 76 -24.20 -25.42 4.12
N PHE A 77 -24.33 -26.30 3.13
CA PHE A 77 -25.09 -26.02 1.92
C PHE A 77 -26.58 -25.87 2.18
N ALA A 78 -27.16 -26.71 3.04
CA ALA A 78 -28.56 -26.58 3.42
C ALA A 78 -28.86 -25.22 4.08
N GLN A 79 -27.94 -24.68 4.89
CA GLN A 79 -28.08 -23.34 5.48
C GLN A 79 -27.99 -22.23 4.43
N ILE A 80 -27.07 -22.35 3.47
CA ILE A 80 -26.91 -21.36 2.39
C ILE A 80 -28.16 -21.33 1.49
N ASP A 81 -28.65 -22.50 1.07
CA ASP A 81 -29.85 -22.63 0.25
C ASP A 81 -31.10 -22.10 0.95
N TYR A 82 -31.21 -22.29 2.27
CA TYR A 82 -32.28 -21.72 3.08
C TYR A 82 -32.22 -20.18 3.14
N LEU A 83 -31.01 -19.61 3.25
CA LEU A 83 -30.82 -18.15 3.32
C LEU A 83 -31.02 -17.44 1.97
N MET A 84 -30.87 -18.15 0.85
CA MET A 84 -31.05 -17.62 -0.50
C MET A 84 -32.48 -17.76 -1.05
N ARG A 85 -33.39 -18.38 -0.29
CA ARG A 85 -34.83 -18.45 -0.58
C ARG A 85 -35.58 -17.30 0.09
#